data_AF-A0A3D4H6J9-F1
#
_entry.id   AF-A0A3D4H6J9-F1
#
_cell.length_a   1.000
_cell.length_b   1.000
_cell.length_c   1.000
_cell.angle_alpha   90.00
_cell.angle_beta   90.00
_cell.angle_gamma   90.00
#
_symmetry.space_group_name_H-M   'P 1'
#
loop_
_entity.id
_entity.type
_entity.pdbx_description
1 polymer ?
#
loop_
_entity_poly.entity_id
_entity_poly.type
_entity_poly.pdbx_seq_one_letter_code
_entity_poly.pdbx_strand_id
1 'polypeptide(L)'
;MEKEVITLRLDTPSAGWSAEPLEAWKTDETIYCLFQLSPPDGMAAQVITTIESGMQLPRSEKAKKLVVLGKTWNWSSSDSIAFPESREGFLASLPDDASRIEIDQNEP
;
A
#
# COMPACT_ATOMS: atom_id res chain seq x y z
N MET A 1 19.36 12.52 6.09
CA MET A 1 18.47 11.41 6.50
C MET A 1 18.50 10.38 5.40
N GLU A 2 18.87 9.15 5.69
CA GLU A 2 18.80 8.06 4.71
C GLU A 2 17.33 7.68 4.47
N LYS A 3 16.97 7.45 3.20
CA LYS A 3 15.63 7.02 2.79
C LYS A 3 15.70 5.61 2.21
N GLU A 4 14.65 4.83 2.38
CA GLU A 4 14.45 3.53 1.73
C GLU A 4 13.18 3.55 0.87
N VAL A 5 13.17 2.75 -0.20
CA VAL A 5 12.01 2.60 -1.08
C VAL A 5 11.34 1.28 -0.76
N ILE A 6 10.08 1.35 -0.30
CA ILE A 6 9.24 0.18 -0.10
C ILE A 6 8.46 -0.08 -1.38
N THR A 7 8.65 -1.26 -1.96
CA THR A 7 7.98 -1.64 -3.21
C THR A 7 6.77 -2.51 -2.92
N LEU A 8 5.60 -2.05 -3.32
CA LEU A 8 4.38 -2.83 -3.44
C LEU A 8 4.35 -3.48 -4.82
N ARG A 9 4.12 -4.79 -4.86
CA ARG A 9 3.84 -5.54 -6.08
C ARG A 9 2.53 -6.27 -5.90
N LEU A 10 1.57 -6.04 -6.80
CA LEU A 10 0.22 -6.58 -6.68
C LEU A 10 -0.30 -7.02 -8.04
N ASP A 11 -0.93 -8.19 -8.08
CA ASP A 11 -1.63 -8.65 -9.28
C ASP A 11 -3.09 -8.14 -9.27
N THR A 12 -3.52 -7.59 -10.40
CA THR A 12 -4.80 -6.92 -10.63
C THR A 12 -5.60 -7.67 -11.70
N PRO A 13 -6.95 -7.61 -11.68
CA PRO A 13 -7.79 -8.39 -12.57
C PRO A 13 -7.75 -7.93 -14.04
N SER A 14 -7.25 -6.73 -14.30
CA SER A 14 -7.14 -6.13 -15.61
C SER A 14 -5.92 -5.22 -15.68
N ALA A 15 -5.53 -4.83 -16.89
CA ALA A 15 -4.57 -3.75 -17.11
C ALA A 15 -5.14 -2.39 -16.66
N GLY A 16 -4.25 -1.43 -16.41
CA GLY A 16 -4.59 -0.02 -16.15
C GLY A 16 -4.98 0.31 -14.70
N TRP A 17 -5.00 -0.68 -13.80
CA TRP A 17 -5.01 -0.40 -12.37
C TRP A 17 -3.72 0.35 -11.99
N SER A 18 -3.81 1.23 -11.00
CA SER A 18 -2.66 1.92 -10.43
C SER A 18 -2.70 1.83 -8.91
N ALA A 19 -1.54 1.85 -8.28
CA ALA A 19 -1.40 1.95 -6.83
C ALA A 19 -0.51 3.13 -6.50
N GLU A 20 -0.95 3.96 -5.57
CA GLU A 20 -0.24 5.16 -5.15
C GLU A 20 0.02 5.12 -3.65
N PRO A 21 1.22 5.54 -3.18
CA PRO A 21 1.50 5.71 -1.77
C PRO A 21 0.53 6.72 -1.15
N LEU A 22 -0.22 6.34 -0.13
CA LEU A 22 -1.19 7.21 0.53
C LEU A 22 -0.64 7.76 1.85
N GLU A 23 -0.30 6.87 2.78
CA GLU A 23 0.17 7.22 4.12
C GLU A 23 1.14 6.16 4.63
N ALA A 24 1.95 6.51 5.63
CA ALA A 24 2.64 5.51 6.43
C ALA A 24 2.43 5.77 7.92
N TRP A 25 2.28 4.68 8.67
CA TRP A 25 2.03 4.69 10.10
C TRP A 25 3.07 3.83 10.79
N LYS A 26 3.76 4.41 11.76
CA LYS A 26 4.83 3.75 12.51
C LYS A 26 4.32 3.43 13.91
N THR A 27 4.49 2.18 14.30
CA THR A 27 4.37 1.70 15.68
C THR A 27 5.76 1.37 16.22
N ASP A 28 5.85 0.89 17.46
CA ASP A 28 7.10 0.48 18.08
C ASP A 28 7.81 -0.65 17.31
N GLU A 29 7.05 -1.57 16.71
CA GLU A 29 7.62 -2.74 16.03
C GLU A 29 7.56 -2.66 14.49
N THR A 30 6.56 -1.97 13.93
CA THR A 30 6.21 -2.06 12.51
C THR A 30 5.96 -0.69 11.88
N ILE A 31 6.25 -0.58 10.59
CA ILE A 31 5.80 0.53 9.75
C ILE A 31 4.79 -0.04 8.75
N TYR A 32 3.54 0.42 8.87
CA TYR A 32 2.46 0.13 7.97
C TYR A 32 2.49 1.12 6.81
N CYS A 33 2.69 0.60 5.60
CA CYS A 33 2.79 1.37 4.37
C CYS A 33 1.45 1.25 3.64
N LEU A 34 0.63 2.30 3.69
CA LEU A 34 -0.70 2.35 3.13
C LEU A 34 -0.67 2.86 1.68
N PHE A 35 -1.19 2.06 0.76
CA PHE A 35 -1.34 2.41 -0.64
C PHE A 35 -2.82 2.48 -1.01
N GLN A 36 -3.15 3.42 -1.88
CA GLN A 36 -4.47 3.51 -2.49
C GLN A 36 -4.43 2.82 -3.85
N LEU A 37 -5.28 1.83 -4.05
CA LEU A 37 -5.50 1.22 -5.35
C LEU A 37 -6.61 1.98 -6.08
N SER A 38 -6.38 2.28 -7.35
CA SER A 38 -7.33 2.95 -8.24
C SER A 38 -7.64 2.07 -9.44
N PRO A 39 -8.93 1.91 -9.80
CA PRO A 39 -9.32 1.15 -10.98
C PRO A 39 -8.88 1.86 -12.27
N PRO A 40 -8.75 1.13 -13.38
CA PRO A 40 -8.47 1.73 -14.69
C PRO A 40 -9.59 2.68 -15.12
N ASP A 41 -9.20 3.77 -15.79
CA ASP A 41 -10.14 4.63 -16.49
C ASP A 41 -10.65 3.93 -17.75
N GLY A 42 -11.94 3.60 -17.76
CA GLY A 42 -12.64 3.07 -18.93
C GLY A 42 -12.53 1.55 -19.12
N MET A 43 -12.63 1.11 -20.38
CA MET A 43 -12.58 -0.32 -20.71
C MET A 43 -11.14 -0.84 -20.65
N ALA A 44 -10.88 -1.77 -19.74
CA ALA A 44 -9.62 -2.48 -19.66
C ALA A 44 -9.72 -3.91 -20.21
N ALA A 45 -8.63 -4.40 -20.76
CA ALA A 45 -8.52 -5.81 -21.12
C ALA A 45 -8.65 -6.69 -19.87
N GLN A 46 -9.48 -7.74 -19.95
CA GLN A 46 -9.65 -8.73 -18.87
C GLN A 46 -8.48 -9.72 -18.84
N VAL A 47 -7.29 -9.19 -18.58
CA VAL A 47 -6.05 -9.96 -18.44
C VAL A 47 -5.44 -9.59 -17.10
N ILE A 48 -5.09 -10.59 -16.29
CA ILE A 48 -4.41 -10.36 -15.04
C ILE A 48 -3.07 -9.69 -15.32
N THR A 49 -2.83 -8.55 -14.67
CA THR A 49 -1.57 -7.80 -14.79
C THR A 49 -0.95 -7.59 -13.42
N THR A 50 0.37 -7.47 -13.37
CA THR A 50 1.08 -7.05 -12.17
C THR A 50 1.32 -5.55 -12.23
N ILE A 51 1.01 -4.85 -11.14
CA ILE A 51 1.39 -3.45 -10.94
C ILE A 51 2.47 -3.35 -9.86
N GLU A 52 3.29 -2.31 -9.96
CA GLU A 52 4.34 -2.01 -9.01
C GLU A 52 4.22 -0.55 -8.57
N SER A 53 4.39 -0.29 -7.27
CA SER A 53 4.36 1.05 -6.70
C SER A 53 5.41 1.18 -5.61
N GLY A 54 6.03 2.35 -5.51
CA GLY A 54 7.12 2.63 -4.57
C GLY A 54 6.74 3.71 -3.57
N MET A 55 6.94 3.46 -2.28
CA MET A 55 6.79 4.46 -1.22
C MET A 55 8.16 4.78 -0.61
N GLN A 56 8.55 6.05 -0.62
CA GLN A 56 9.78 6.51 0.01
C GLN A 56 9.56 6.83 1.48
N LEU A 57 10.32 6.16 2.34
CA LEU A 57 10.25 6.32 3.79
C LEU A 57 11.62 6.63 4.38
N PRO A 58 11.69 7.31 5.54
CA PRO A 58 12.92 7.36 6.33
C PRO A 58 13.40 5.94 6.66
N ARG A 59 14.70 5.69 6.47
CA ARG A 59 15.29 4.37 6.74
C ARG A 59 15.02 3.93 8.18
N SER A 60 14.51 2.72 8.36
CA SER A 60 14.18 2.16 9.66
C SER A 60 14.44 0.66 9.71
N GLU A 61 14.87 0.15 10.86
CA GLU A 61 15.05 -1.30 11.07
C GLU A 61 13.73 -2.03 11.36
N LYS A 62 12.64 -1.30 11.56
CA LYS A 62 11.31 -1.87 11.86
C LYS A 62 10.80 -2.72 10.71
N ALA A 63 9.97 -3.70 11.02
CA ALA A 63 9.31 -4.52 10.01
C ALA A 63 8.38 -3.63 9.15
N LYS A 64 8.25 -3.93 7.86
CA LYS A 64 7.35 -3.18 6.97
C LYS A 64 6.19 -4.07 6.59
N LYS A 65 4.98 -3.56 6.78
CA LYS A 65 3.74 -4.22 6.35
C LYS A 65 3.08 -3.40 5.26
N LEU A 66 2.78 -4.06 4.15
CA LEU A 66 2.06 -3.44 3.03
C LEU A 66 0.57 -3.49 3.32
N VAL A 67 -0.10 -2.37 3.14
CA VAL A 67 -1.55 -2.25 3.31
C VAL A 67 -2.10 -1.59 2.06
N VAL A 68 -3.15 -2.18 1.46
CA VAL A 68 -3.73 -1.67 0.22
C VAL A 68 -5.23 -1.49 0.39
N LEU A 69 -5.72 -0.28 0.11
CA LEU A 69 -7.14 0.05 0.07
C LEU A 69 -7.68 -0.03 -1.36
N GLY A 70 -8.99 -0.28 -1.51
CA GLY A 70 -9.66 -0.24 -2.81
C GLY A 70 -9.62 -1.54 -3.61
N LYS A 71 -9.15 -2.65 -3.02
CA LYS A 71 -9.26 -3.99 -3.63
C LYS A 71 -10.73 -4.40 -3.74
N THR A 72 -11.19 -4.72 -4.94
CA THR A 72 -12.60 -5.08 -5.22
C THR A 72 -12.82 -6.55 -5.56
N TRP A 73 -11.76 -7.35 -5.70
CA TRP A 73 -11.81 -8.75 -6.09
C TRP A 73 -11.52 -9.70 -4.92
N ASN A 74 -11.99 -10.95 -5.01
CA ASN A 74 -11.95 -11.90 -3.89
C ASN A 74 -10.82 -12.96 -3.93
N TRP A 75 -10.00 -12.99 -4.98
CA TRP A 75 -8.85 -13.91 -4.99
C TRP A 75 -7.78 -13.43 -4.02
N SER A 76 -7.06 -14.40 -3.44
CA SER A 76 -5.96 -14.16 -2.52
C SER A 76 -4.81 -13.51 -3.28
N SER A 77 -4.48 -12.29 -2.88
CA SER A 77 -3.19 -11.68 -3.17
C SER A 77 -2.19 -12.14 -2.10
N SER A 78 -0.90 -11.92 -2.33
CA SER A 78 0.19 -12.33 -1.42
C SER A 78 -0.16 -12.20 0.07
N ASP A 79 0.10 -13.25 0.86
CA ASP A 79 -0.15 -13.30 2.32
C ASP A 79 0.57 -12.20 3.11
N SER A 80 1.50 -11.48 2.48
CA SER A 80 2.27 -10.39 3.06
C SER A 80 1.59 -9.02 2.95
N ILE A 81 0.41 -8.92 2.32
CA ILE A 81 -0.32 -7.66 2.09
C ILE A 81 -1.66 -7.69 2.81
N ALA A 82 -1.94 -6.67 3.61
CA ALA A 82 -3.23 -6.48 4.26
C ALA A 82 -4.19 -5.67 3.37
N PHE A 83 -5.46 -6.09 3.33
CA PHE A 83 -6.52 -5.43 2.55
C PHE A 83 -7.70 -5.06 3.46
N PRO A 84 -7.57 -3.98 4.25
CA PRO A 84 -8.68 -3.48 5.05
C PRO A 84 -9.79 -2.91 4.14
N GLU A 85 -11.05 -3.04 4.58
CA GLU A 85 -12.21 -2.58 3.81
C GLU A 85 -12.20 -1.06 3.55
N SER A 86 -11.71 -0.30 4.55
CA SER A 86 -11.68 1.16 4.54
C SER A 86 -10.47 1.67 5.30
N ARG A 87 -10.06 2.90 5.00
CA ARG A 87 -9.04 3.63 5.77
C ARG A 87 -9.39 3.68 7.26
N GLU A 88 -10.65 3.93 7.60
CA GLU A 88 -11.10 3.97 9.00
C GLU A 88 -10.93 2.61 9.69
N GLY A 89 -11.27 1.51 9.01
CA GLY A 89 -11.08 0.15 9.54
C GLY A 89 -9.60 -0.16 9.77
N PHE A 90 -8.73 0.27 8.85
CA PHE A 90 -7.29 0.19 9.04
C PHE A 90 -6.83 0.98 10.27
N LEU A 91 -7.22 2.25 10.39
CA LEU A 91 -6.83 3.11 11.52
C LEU A 91 -7.33 2.55 12.86
N ALA A 92 -8.54 1.98 12.89
CA ALA A 92 -9.08 1.33 14.08
C ALA A 92 -8.34 0.04 14.46
N SER A 93 -7.64 -0.60 13.51
CA SER A 93 -6.81 -1.78 13.76
C SER A 93 -5.39 -1.45 14.22
N LEU A 94 -4.98 -0.18 14.12
CA LEU A 94 -3.65 0.24 14.52
C LEU A 94 -3.52 0.21 16.05
N PRO A 95 -2.33 -0.15 16.56
CA PRO A 95 -2.00 0.01 17.97
C PRO A 95 -2.12 1.46 18.45
N ASP A 96 -2.34 1.66 19.75
CA ASP A 96 -2.47 2.99 20.36
C ASP A 96 -1.20 3.85 20.23
N ASP A 97 -0.02 3.24 20.06
CA ASP A 97 1.26 3.92 19.83
C ASP A 97 1.50 4.34 18.37
N ALA A 98 0.56 4.01 17.46
CA ALA A 98 0.71 4.30 16.05
C ALA A 98 0.76 5.82 15.78
N SER A 99 1.85 6.24 15.14
CA SER A 99 2.08 7.63 14.74
C SER A 99 2.26 7.73 13.24
N ARG A 100 1.58 8.68 12.60
CA ARG A 100 1.77 8.95 11.16
C ARG A 100 3.17 9.48 10.91
N ILE A 101 3.84 8.96 9.88
CA ILE A 101 5.13 9.46 9.42
C ILE A 101 4.99 10.13 8.05
N GLU A 102 5.86 11.10 7.80
CA GLU A 102 5.95 11.74 6.50
C GLU A 102 6.50 10.76 5.47
N ILE A 103 5.80 10.65 4.35
CA ILE A 103 6.22 9.92 3.17
C ILE A 103 6.63 10.93 2.12
N ASP A 104 7.72 10.67 1.42
CA ASP A 104 8.11 11.52 0.30
C ASP A 104 7.33 11.04 -0.93
N GLN A 105 6.34 11.83 -1.35
CA GLN A 105 5.65 11.62 -2.61
C GLN A 105 6.45 12.34 -3.69
N ASN A 106 7.59 11.76 -4.07
CA ASN A 106 8.28 12.24 -5.25
C ASN A 106 7.55 11.64 -6.46
N GLU A 107 6.63 12.41 -7.05
CA GLU A 107 6.17 12.16 -8.42
C GLU A 107 7.40 12.03 -9.34
N PRO A 108 7.44 11.03 -10.24
CA PRO A 108 8.51 10.93 -11.23
C PRO A 108 8.51 12.11 -12.22
#